data_AF-A0A7L2A658-F1
#
_entry.id   AF-A0A7L2A658-F1
#
_cell.length_a   1.000
_cell.length_b   1.000
_cell.length_c   1.000
_cell.angle_alpha   90.00
_cell.angle_beta   90.00
_cell.angle_gamma   90.00
#
_symmetry.space_group_name_H-M   'P 1'
#
loop_
_entity.id
_entity.type
_entity.pdbx_description
1 polymer ?
#
loop_
_entity_poly.entity_id
_entity_poly.type
_entity_poly.pdbx_seq_one_letter_code
_entity_poly.pdbx_strand_id
1 'polypeptide(L)'
;LSPRPPGPSPGQVQSRECIEEVIKFAYDEKLFLMADEVYQDNVYDKDSAFHSFKKVLMEMGPPYSESVELASFHSISKGFHGECGLRAGYVEVVNLHPEVKAQLSKLVSVRLCPPVPGQLVLDTIVDPPKPGEPSYERFQAEKAAVLSSLAEKARLTQEMFNRTPGIHCNPVQGAMYSFPRIDLPPRALAAAKEQQQAPDMFFCLRLLEETGICVVPGSGFGQRDGTFHFRWAKIP
;
A
#
# COMPACT_ATOMS: atom_id res chain seq x y z
N LEU A 1 -9.56 12.21 -13.73
CA LEU A 1 -8.90 11.31 -12.75
C LEU A 1 -7.66 10.79 -13.45
N SER A 2 -6.50 11.40 -13.20
CA SER A 2 -5.25 11.05 -13.89
C SER A 2 -4.88 9.60 -13.55
N PRO A 3 -4.51 8.77 -14.53
CA PRO A 3 -4.01 7.43 -14.25
C PRO A 3 -2.74 7.57 -13.42
N ARG A 4 -2.73 7.01 -12.20
CA ARG A 4 -1.49 6.89 -11.44
C ARG A 4 -0.48 6.11 -12.30
N PRO A 5 0.77 6.57 -12.46
CA PRO A 5 1.80 5.76 -13.11
C PRO A 5 1.94 4.42 -12.37
N PRO A 6 2.43 3.36 -13.04
CA PRO A 6 2.56 2.04 -12.44
C PRO A 6 3.53 2.12 -11.25
N GLY A 7 2.96 2.26 -10.05
CA GLY A 7 3.68 2.11 -8.80
C GLY A 7 4.10 0.64 -8.62
N PRO A 8 4.84 0.31 -7.54
CA PRO A 8 5.11 -1.07 -7.18
C PRO A 8 3.85 -1.92 -7.29
N SER A 9 3.99 -3.13 -7.83
CA SER A 9 2.86 -4.07 -7.84
C SER A 9 2.32 -4.19 -6.41
N PRO A 10 0.99 -4.16 -6.20
CA PRO A 10 0.41 -4.24 -4.87
C PRO A 10 1.03 -5.38 -4.05
N GLY A 11 1.69 -5.04 -2.94
CA GLY A 11 2.35 -6.00 -2.05
C GLY A 11 3.88 -6.09 -2.17
N GLN A 12 4.55 -5.28 -2.98
CA GLN A 12 6.02 -5.15 -2.94
C GLN A 12 6.49 -4.19 -1.85
N VAL A 13 7.70 -4.43 -1.33
CA VAL A 13 8.40 -3.57 -0.38
C VAL A 13 9.65 -3.04 -1.07
N GLN A 14 9.80 -1.71 -1.11
CA GLN A 14 10.92 -1.07 -1.79
C GLN A 14 12.21 -1.23 -0.99
N SER A 15 13.32 -1.51 -1.69
CA SER A 15 14.64 -1.51 -1.06
C SER A 15 15.08 -0.10 -0.70
N ARG A 16 16.02 0.02 0.23
CA ARG A 16 16.60 1.30 0.62
C ARG A 16 17.23 2.03 -0.56
N GLU A 17 17.92 1.31 -1.43
CA GLU A 17 18.62 1.83 -2.61
C GLU A 17 17.62 2.44 -3.62
N CYS A 18 16.50 1.76 -3.86
CA CYS A 18 15.44 2.27 -4.71
C CYS A 18 14.85 3.58 -4.15
N ILE A 19 14.62 3.63 -2.83
CA ILE A 19 14.12 4.85 -2.17
C ILE A 19 15.13 6.00 -2.32
N GLU A 20 16.42 5.74 -2.17
CA GLU A 20 17.47 6.75 -2.40
C GLU A 20 17.47 7.26 -3.85
N GLU A 21 17.34 6.37 -4.83
CA GLU A 21 17.24 6.75 -6.26
C GLU A 21 16.02 7.63 -6.53
N VAL A 22 14.87 7.29 -5.95
CA VAL A 22 13.65 8.12 -6.06
C VAL A 22 13.84 9.48 -5.41
N ILE A 23 14.50 9.56 -4.24
CA ILE A 23 14.79 10.83 -3.58
C ILE A 23 15.74 11.69 -4.43
N LYS A 24 16.78 11.11 -5.02
CA LYS A 24 17.70 11.82 -5.93
C LYS A 24 16.95 12.37 -7.14
N PHE A 25 16.13 11.53 -7.78
CA PHE A 25 15.31 11.94 -8.90
C PHE A 25 14.35 13.09 -8.53
N ALA A 26 13.68 13.00 -7.39
CA ALA A 26 12.79 14.06 -6.93
C ALA A 26 13.53 15.36 -6.60
N TYR A 27 14.75 15.28 -6.08
CA TYR A 27 15.60 16.44 -5.87
C TYR A 27 15.97 17.11 -7.21
N ASP A 28 16.47 16.33 -8.18
CA ASP A 28 16.93 16.83 -9.48
C ASP A 28 15.78 17.48 -10.27
N GLU A 29 14.60 16.85 -10.23
CA GLU A 29 13.40 17.30 -10.95
C GLU A 29 12.51 18.27 -10.15
N LYS A 30 12.93 18.64 -8.92
CA LYS A 30 12.21 19.55 -8.01
C LYS A 30 10.77 19.10 -7.75
N LEU A 31 10.61 17.81 -7.49
CA LEU A 31 9.33 17.18 -7.23
C LEU A 31 9.03 17.09 -5.72
N PHE A 32 7.78 17.38 -5.38
CA PHE A 32 7.25 17.10 -4.06
C PHE A 32 7.00 15.59 -3.92
N LEU A 33 7.62 14.94 -2.93
CA LEU A 33 7.40 13.53 -2.61
C LEU A 33 6.19 13.32 -1.69
N MET A 34 5.29 12.44 -2.10
CA MET A 34 4.15 11.98 -1.28
C MET A 34 4.30 10.49 -1.00
N ALA A 35 4.86 10.15 0.17
CA ALA A 35 5.12 8.78 0.58
C ALA A 35 3.91 8.17 1.30
N ASP A 36 3.13 7.34 0.59
CA ASP A 36 1.99 6.60 1.15
C ASP A 36 2.49 5.32 1.85
N GLU A 37 2.77 5.43 3.15
CA GLU A 37 3.43 4.39 3.97
C GLU A 37 2.43 3.68 4.91
N VAL A 38 1.14 3.66 4.56
CA VAL A 38 0.07 3.11 5.43
C VAL A 38 0.17 1.61 5.72
N TYR A 39 1.02 0.86 5.01
CA TYR A 39 1.26 -0.57 5.23
C TYR A 39 2.63 -0.86 5.86
N GLN A 40 3.28 0.13 6.48
CA GLN A 40 4.64 -0.01 7.01
C GLN A 40 4.84 -1.16 8.01
N ASP A 41 3.81 -1.47 8.81
CA ASP A 41 3.86 -2.60 9.76
C ASP A 41 3.65 -3.98 9.11
N ASN A 42 3.26 -4.03 7.84
CA ASN A 42 2.93 -5.26 7.13
C ASN A 42 4.01 -5.63 6.12
N VAL A 43 5.13 -6.10 6.66
CA VAL A 43 6.23 -6.70 5.90
C VAL A 43 6.35 -8.16 6.34
N TYR A 44 6.31 -9.08 5.38
CA TYR A 44 6.30 -10.53 5.62
C TYR A 44 7.54 -11.22 5.09
N ASP A 45 8.11 -10.67 4.02
CA ASP A 45 9.30 -11.24 3.41
C ASP A 45 10.51 -11.01 4.30
N LYS A 46 11.23 -12.08 4.60
CA LYS A 46 12.38 -12.09 5.53
C LYS A 46 13.56 -11.25 5.01
N ASP A 47 13.64 -11.09 3.69
CA ASP A 47 14.73 -10.38 3.00
C ASP A 47 14.32 -8.93 2.71
N SER A 48 13.12 -8.52 3.15
CA SER A 48 12.56 -7.18 2.98
C SER A 48 12.41 -6.48 4.33
N ALA A 49 12.64 -5.18 4.35
CA ALA A 49 12.41 -4.34 5.52
C ALA A 49 11.73 -3.03 5.10
N PHE A 50 10.88 -2.50 5.97
CA PHE A 50 10.34 -1.17 5.78
C PHE A 50 11.42 -0.12 6.07
N HIS A 51 11.64 0.77 5.11
CA HIS A 51 12.45 1.96 5.25
C HIS A 51 11.56 3.17 4.97
N SER A 52 11.34 4.05 5.94
CA SER A 52 10.58 5.27 5.67
C SER A 52 11.37 6.21 4.77
N PHE A 53 10.68 6.87 3.84
CA PHE A 53 11.25 7.94 3.02
C PHE A 53 11.88 9.01 3.91
N LYS A 54 11.25 9.31 5.06
CA LYS A 54 11.78 10.27 6.04
C LYS A 54 13.15 9.84 6.58
N LYS A 55 13.30 8.58 7.01
CA LYS A 55 14.59 8.07 7.52
C LYS A 55 15.67 8.15 6.45
N VAL A 56 15.39 7.64 5.25
CA VAL A 56 16.36 7.61 4.15
C VAL A 56 16.75 9.02 3.73
N LEU A 57 15.77 9.93 3.59
CA LEU A 57 16.01 11.34 3.27
C LEU A 57 16.94 12.02 4.28
N MET A 58 16.74 11.78 5.57
CA MET A 58 17.58 12.37 6.62
C MET A 58 18.99 11.74 6.65
N GLU A 59 19.10 10.43 6.43
CA GLU A 59 20.39 9.72 6.34
C GLU A 59 21.23 10.16 5.13
N MET A 60 20.59 10.53 4.02
CA MET A 60 21.28 11.06 2.84
C MET A 60 21.94 12.43 3.09
N GLY A 61 21.49 13.17 4.11
CA GLY A 61 22.03 14.47 4.49
C GLY A 61 21.87 15.58 3.44
N PRO A 62 22.48 16.75 3.66
CA PRO A 62 22.47 17.84 2.69
C PRO A 62 23.16 17.45 1.37
N PRO A 63 22.66 17.89 0.20
CA PRO A 63 21.58 18.89 0.05
C PRO A 63 20.16 18.32 0.12
N TYR A 64 20.00 16.99 0.12
CA TYR A 64 18.69 16.34 0.01
C TYR A 64 17.80 16.61 1.22
N SER A 65 18.32 16.34 2.43
CA SER A 65 17.57 16.44 3.69
C SER A 65 17.01 17.83 3.99
N GLU A 66 17.60 18.87 3.42
CA GLU A 66 17.22 20.28 3.62
C GLU A 66 16.31 20.82 2.51
N SER A 67 16.30 20.18 1.34
CA SER A 67 15.68 20.74 0.14
C SER A 67 14.44 19.98 -0.33
N VAL A 68 14.44 18.65 -0.19
CA VAL A 68 13.35 17.82 -0.75
C VAL A 68 12.09 17.98 0.10
N GLU A 69 11.02 18.45 -0.51
CA GLU A 69 9.67 18.48 0.08
C GLU A 69 9.11 17.07 0.17
N LEU A 70 8.72 16.64 1.37
CA LEU A 70 8.21 15.30 1.61
C LEU A 70 6.97 15.36 2.52
N ALA A 71 5.92 14.64 2.13
CA ALA A 71 4.76 14.32 2.95
C ALA A 71 4.65 12.79 3.13
N SER A 72 4.85 12.29 4.34
CA SER A 72 4.72 10.87 4.69
C SER A 72 3.39 10.59 5.37
N PHE A 73 2.62 9.64 4.84
CA PHE A 73 1.26 9.33 5.28
C PHE A 73 1.21 8.04 6.08
N HIS A 74 0.48 8.09 7.21
CA HIS A 74 0.17 6.93 8.05
C HIS A 74 -1.34 6.82 8.27
N SER A 75 -1.84 5.61 8.50
CA SER A 75 -3.26 5.38 8.84
C SER A 75 -3.45 4.24 9.83
N ILE A 76 -4.41 4.41 10.73
CA ILE A 76 -4.84 3.34 11.65
C ILE A 76 -5.67 2.25 10.96
N SER A 77 -6.12 2.52 9.73
CA SER A 77 -7.06 1.63 9.03
C SER A 77 -6.43 0.33 8.53
N LYS A 78 -5.09 0.28 8.52
CA LYS A 78 -4.31 -0.76 7.85
C LYS A 78 -3.41 -1.47 8.87
N GLY A 79 -2.80 -2.52 8.38
CA GLY A 79 -1.90 -3.37 9.12
C GLY A 79 -2.57 -4.30 10.12
N PHE A 80 -1.81 -4.79 11.11
CA PHE A 80 -2.31 -5.71 12.12
C PHE A 80 -3.30 -5.08 13.11
N HIS A 81 -3.33 -3.74 13.20
CA HIS A 81 -4.34 -3.00 13.97
C HIS A 81 -5.72 -3.05 13.30
N GLY A 82 -5.81 -2.70 12.00
CA GLY A 82 -7.02 -2.94 11.21
C GLY A 82 -8.24 -2.07 11.56
N GLU A 83 -8.05 -0.91 12.19
CA GLU A 83 -9.11 -0.05 12.74
C GLU A 83 -9.81 0.84 11.68
N CYS A 84 -10.26 0.22 10.59
CA CYS A 84 -10.68 0.92 9.38
C CYS A 84 -11.93 1.80 9.57
N GLY A 85 -12.80 1.48 10.54
CA GLY A 85 -14.03 2.22 10.84
C GLY A 85 -13.80 3.55 11.57
N LEU A 86 -12.66 3.70 12.26
CA LEU A 86 -12.35 4.90 13.06
C LEU A 86 -11.76 6.06 12.24
N ARG A 87 -11.44 5.81 10.96
CA ARG A 87 -11.09 6.83 9.95
C ARG A 87 -10.02 7.85 10.37
N ALA A 88 -8.92 7.39 10.98
CA ALA A 88 -7.81 8.28 11.36
C ALA A 88 -6.46 7.93 10.71
N GLY A 89 -5.54 8.89 10.81
CA GLY A 89 -4.20 8.86 10.26
C GLY A 89 -3.53 10.21 10.46
N TYR A 90 -2.26 10.30 10.10
CA TYR A 90 -1.51 11.55 10.11
C TYR A 90 -0.70 11.69 8.82
N VAL A 91 -0.22 12.92 8.60
CA VAL A 91 0.80 13.21 7.61
C VAL A 91 1.91 14.00 8.30
N GLU A 92 3.15 13.52 8.19
CA GLU A 92 4.34 14.29 8.54
C GLU A 92 4.80 15.03 7.29
N VAL A 93 4.92 16.36 7.36
CA VAL A 93 5.39 17.17 6.23
C VAL A 93 6.68 17.89 6.59
N VAL A 94 7.70 17.77 5.76
CA VAL A 94 9.03 18.34 5.99
C VAL A 94 9.50 19.13 4.78
N ASN A 95 10.30 20.17 5.03
CA ASN A 95 10.84 21.11 4.03
C ASN A 95 9.79 21.85 3.18
N LEU A 96 8.52 21.85 3.60
CA LEU A 96 7.42 22.46 2.86
C LEU A 96 7.69 23.93 2.53
N HIS A 97 7.54 24.29 1.27
CA HIS A 97 7.73 25.66 0.80
C HIS A 97 6.82 26.62 1.59
N PRO A 98 7.30 27.78 2.07
CA PRO A 98 6.54 28.67 2.95
C PRO A 98 5.17 29.09 2.41
N GLU A 99 5.07 29.32 1.10
CA GLU A 99 3.79 29.67 0.45
C GLU A 99 2.80 28.52 0.49
N VAL A 100 3.26 27.28 0.27
CA VAL A 100 2.42 26.08 0.34
C VAL A 100 1.98 25.84 1.78
N LYS A 101 2.89 26.02 2.75
CA LYS A 101 2.57 25.95 4.19
C LYS A 101 1.48 26.95 4.57
N ALA A 102 1.55 28.18 4.06
CA ALA A 102 0.51 29.19 4.31
C ALA A 102 -0.86 28.76 3.77
N GLN A 103 -0.92 28.17 2.56
CA GLN A 103 -2.17 27.63 2.02
C GLN A 103 -2.67 26.42 2.81
N LEU A 104 -1.78 25.53 3.26
CA LEU A 104 -2.14 24.40 4.10
C LEU A 104 -2.73 24.86 5.44
N SER A 105 -2.11 25.84 6.10
CA SER A 105 -2.63 26.42 7.34
C SER A 105 -4.01 27.04 7.15
N LYS A 106 -4.21 27.79 6.05
CA LYS A 106 -5.52 28.36 5.69
C LYS A 106 -6.57 27.27 5.44
N LEU A 107 -6.20 26.17 4.78
CA LEU A 107 -7.10 25.05 4.52
C LEU A 107 -7.48 24.33 5.81
N VAL A 108 -6.53 24.12 6.72
CA VAL A 108 -6.77 23.46 8.01
C VAL A 108 -7.61 24.36 8.92
N SER A 109 -7.43 25.68 8.90
CA SER A 109 -8.17 26.61 9.77
C SER A 109 -9.66 26.71 9.46
N VAL A 110 -10.08 26.37 8.23
CA VAL A 110 -11.51 26.37 7.83
C VAL A 110 -12.19 25.02 8.03
N ARG A 111 -11.43 23.98 8.42
CA ARG A 111 -11.96 22.64 8.69
C ARG A 111 -12.13 22.44 10.18
N LEU A 112 -13.18 21.70 10.56
CA LEU A 112 -13.25 21.14 11.91
C LEU A 112 -12.17 20.07 12.09
N CYS A 113 -11.78 19.81 13.34
CA CYS A 113 -10.81 18.78 13.67
C CYS A 113 -11.34 17.37 13.32
N PRO A 114 -10.44 16.39 13.09
CA PRO A 114 -10.84 15.00 12.90
C PRO A 114 -11.61 14.43 14.11
N PRO A 115 -12.45 13.39 13.93
CA PRO A 115 -13.14 12.76 15.05
C PRO A 115 -12.20 12.31 16.17
N VAL A 116 -12.48 12.76 17.40
CA VAL A 116 -11.64 12.49 18.58
C VAL A 116 -11.38 11.00 18.82
N PRO A 117 -12.36 10.07 18.68
CA PRO A 117 -12.08 8.65 18.87
C PRO A 117 -10.97 8.10 17.97
N GLY A 118 -10.93 8.56 16.72
CA GLY A 118 -9.88 8.17 15.79
C GLY A 118 -8.52 8.75 16.17
N GLN A 119 -8.49 9.96 16.73
CA GLN A 119 -7.26 10.57 17.25
C GLN A 119 -6.72 9.83 18.48
N LEU A 120 -7.60 9.40 19.39
CA LEU A 120 -7.20 8.62 20.57
C LEU A 120 -6.58 7.27 20.17
N VAL A 121 -7.21 6.56 19.24
CA VAL A 121 -6.65 5.28 18.76
C VAL A 121 -5.35 5.49 18.01
N LEU A 122 -5.24 6.57 17.22
CA LEU A 122 -3.98 6.91 16.57
C LEU A 122 -2.86 7.11 17.58
N ASP A 123 -3.11 7.84 18.67
CA ASP A 123 -2.15 8.05 19.77
C ASP A 123 -1.65 6.71 20.36
N THR A 124 -2.58 5.77 20.63
CA THR A 124 -2.22 4.45 21.16
C THR A 124 -1.43 3.57 20.18
N ILE A 125 -1.62 3.76 18.86
CA ILE A 125 -0.92 2.99 17.83
C ILE A 125 0.52 3.49 17.66
N VAL A 126 0.74 4.81 17.78
CA VAL A 126 2.08 5.40 17.62
C VAL A 126 2.93 5.29 18.89
N ASP A 127 2.32 5.05 20.05
CA ASP A 127 3.00 4.75 21.32
C ASP A 127 2.58 3.37 21.86
N PRO A 128 2.99 2.26 21.20
CA PRO A 128 2.66 0.92 21.66
C PRO A 128 3.35 0.60 23.00
N PRO A 129 2.91 -0.45 23.72
CA PRO A 129 3.55 -0.85 24.96
C PRO A 129 5.06 -1.05 24.82
N LYS A 130 5.82 -0.69 25.85
CA LYS A 130 7.29 -0.73 25.90
C LYS A 130 7.82 -1.89 26.76
N PRO A 131 9.06 -2.37 26.53
CA PRO A 131 9.64 -3.41 27.37
C PRO A 131 9.56 -3.07 28.87
N GLY A 132 9.00 -3.98 29.67
CA GLY A 132 8.78 -3.79 31.10
C GLY A 132 7.36 -3.31 31.48
N GLU A 133 6.53 -2.93 30.51
CA GLU A 133 5.12 -2.59 30.76
C GLU A 133 4.23 -3.84 30.83
N PRO A 134 3.12 -3.82 31.60
CA PRO A 134 2.32 -5.01 31.87
C PRO A 134 1.76 -5.74 30.63
N SER A 135 1.46 -5.00 29.56
CA SER A 135 0.87 -5.54 28.33
C SER A 135 1.88 -5.84 27.23
N TYR A 136 3.17 -5.53 27.43
CA TYR A 136 4.19 -5.62 26.38
C TYR A 136 4.31 -7.02 25.77
N GLU A 137 4.58 -8.02 26.59
CA GLU A 137 4.79 -9.40 26.13
C GLU A 137 3.55 -9.94 25.39
N ARG A 138 2.36 -9.62 25.90
CA ARG A 138 1.09 -10.01 25.28
C ARG A 138 0.90 -9.31 23.94
N PHE A 139 1.13 -8.01 23.86
CA PHE A 139 1.02 -7.23 22.64
C PHE A 139 1.98 -7.74 21.56
N GLN A 140 3.24 -8.03 21.91
CA GLN A 140 4.22 -8.57 20.97
C GLN A 140 3.81 -9.96 20.47
N ALA A 141 3.31 -10.83 21.34
CA ALA A 141 2.82 -12.15 20.95
C ALA A 141 1.61 -12.07 19.99
N GLU A 142 0.64 -11.21 20.27
CA GLU A 142 -0.53 -10.99 19.42
C GLU A 142 -0.12 -10.40 18.05
N LYS A 143 0.75 -9.38 18.04
CA LYS A 143 1.31 -8.79 16.82
C LYS A 143 2.01 -9.84 15.96
N ALA A 144 2.92 -10.63 16.57
CA ALA A 144 3.67 -11.66 15.87
C ALA A 144 2.75 -12.74 15.29
N ALA A 145 1.73 -13.18 16.04
CA ALA A 145 0.76 -14.17 15.58
C ALA A 145 -0.02 -13.69 14.35
N VAL A 146 -0.50 -12.44 14.35
CA VAL A 146 -1.23 -11.85 13.22
C VAL A 146 -0.33 -11.74 11.99
N LEU A 147 0.89 -11.19 12.15
CA LEU A 147 1.82 -11.03 11.04
C LEU A 147 2.28 -12.38 10.46
N SER A 148 2.51 -13.39 11.31
CA SER A 148 2.83 -14.75 10.89
C SER A 148 1.69 -15.38 10.09
N SER A 149 0.44 -15.23 10.54
CA SER A 149 -0.72 -15.73 9.81
C SER A 149 -0.86 -15.06 8.44
N LEU A 150 -0.66 -13.75 8.37
CA LEU A 150 -0.71 -13.02 7.10
C LEU A 150 0.43 -13.40 6.15
N ALA A 151 1.63 -13.64 6.68
CA ALA A 151 2.77 -14.14 5.90
C ALA A 151 2.48 -15.54 5.32
N GLU A 152 1.91 -16.44 6.12
CA GLU A 152 1.52 -17.77 5.65
C GLU A 152 0.45 -17.69 4.56
N LYS A 153 -0.60 -16.89 4.76
CA LYS A 153 -1.64 -16.66 3.74
C LYS A 153 -1.07 -16.07 2.46
N ALA A 154 -0.11 -15.16 2.56
CA ALA A 154 0.57 -14.57 1.41
C ALA A 154 1.33 -15.63 0.60
N ARG A 155 2.10 -16.49 1.28
CA ARG A 155 2.81 -17.61 0.66
C ARG A 155 1.85 -18.59 -0.02
N LEU A 156 0.80 -19.02 0.68
CA LEU A 156 -0.20 -19.94 0.15
C LEU A 156 -0.91 -19.36 -1.09
N THR A 157 -1.31 -18.09 -1.03
CA THR A 157 -1.94 -17.38 -2.15
C THR A 157 -1.02 -17.36 -3.37
N GLN A 158 0.26 -17.00 -3.18
CA GLN A 158 1.24 -16.97 -4.26
C GLN A 158 1.45 -18.37 -4.87
N GLU A 159 1.61 -19.40 -4.05
CA GLU A 159 1.80 -20.78 -4.50
C GLU A 159 0.59 -21.30 -5.28
N MET A 160 -0.62 -21.07 -4.77
CA MET A 160 -1.86 -21.50 -5.43
C MET A 160 -2.03 -20.85 -6.80
N PHE A 161 -1.83 -19.53 -6.89
CA PHE A 161 -1.94 -18.83 -8.17
C PHE A 161 -0.87 -19.30 -9.15
N ASN A 162 0.39 -19.43 -8.74
CA ASN A 162 1.47 -19.88 -9.62
C ASN A 162 1.37 -21.36 -10.04
N ARG A 163 0.59 -22.18 -9.32
CA ARG A 163 0.26 -23.56 -9.75
C ARG A 163 -0.88 -23.61 -10.75
N THR A 164 -1.68 -22.54 -10.86
CA THR A 164 -2.82 -22.49 -11.76
C THR A 164 -2.37 -22.09 -13.16
N PRO A 165 -2.61 -22.92 -14.19
CA PRO A 165 -2.23 -22.57 -15.56
C PRO A 165 -2.85 -21.25 -16.02
N GLY A 166 -2.03 -20.38 -16.61
CA GLY A 166 -2.46 -19.06 -17.09
C GLY A 166 -2.63 -18.01 -16.00
N ILE A 167 -2.22 -18.29 -14.75
CA ILE A 167 -2.14 -17.30 -13.68
C ILE A 167 -0.71 -17.19 -13.17
N HIS A 168 -0.23 -15.96 -13.03
CA HIS A 168 1.12 -15.66 -12.53
C HIS A 168 1.04 -14.63 -11.40
N CYS A 169 1.57 -14.97 -10.22
CA CYS A 169 1.56 -14.09 -9.06
C CYS A 169 2.99 -13.80 -8.61
N ASN A 170 3.32 -12.51 -8.57
CA ASN A 170 4.58 -12.03 -7.97
C ASN A 170 4.65 -12.38 -6.47
N PRO A 171 5.87 -12.42 -5.90
CA PRO A 171 6.05 -12.49 -4.47
C PRO A 171 5.33 -11.36 -3.75
N VAL A 172 4.71 -11.71 -2.62
CA VAL A 172 3.90 -10.77 -1.86
C VAL A 172 4.65 -10.42 -0.57
N GLN A 173 5.53 -9.44 -0.68
CA GLN A 173 6.46 -9.03 0.38
C GLN A 173 5.78 -8.30 1.54
N GLY A 174 4.63 -7.67 1.31
CA GLY A 174 3.91 -6.91 2.32
C GLY A 174 2.45 -6.61 1.97
N ALA A 175 1.87 -5.69 2.73
CA ALA A 175 0.48 -5.22 2.60
C ALA A 175 -0.58 -6.34 2.59
N MET A 176 -1.81 -6.03 2.19
CA MET A 176 -2.93 -6.99 2.29
C MET A 176 -3.38 -7.60 0.96
N TYR A 177 -2.70 -7.27 -0.14
CA TYR A 177 -3.13 -7.67 -1.48
C TYR A 177 -2.06 -8.43 -2.24
N SER A 178 -2.51 -9.25 -3.19
CA SER A 178 -1.72 -9.70 -4.33
C SER A 178 -2.38 -9.22 -5.63
N PHE A 179 -1.60 -9.19 -6.71
CA PHE A 179 -2.03 -8.69 -8.00
C PHE A 179 -1.63 -9.64 -9.13
N PRO A 180 -2.20 -10.86 -9.15
CA PRO A 180 -1.88 -11.86 -10.16
C PRO A 180 -2.21 -11.38 -11.58
N ARG A 181 -1.34 -11.71 -12.53
CA ARG A 181 -1.57 -11.61 -13.96
C ARG A 181 -2.35 -12.83 -14.44
N ILE A 182 -3.33 -12.61 -15.30
CA ILE A 182 -4.10 -13.64 -15.97
C ILE A 182 -3.83 -13.59 -17.48
N ASP A 183 -3.52 -14.75 -18.04
CA ASP A 183 -3.30 -14.92 -19.46
C ASP A 183 -4.63 -15.36 -20.11
N LEU A 184 -5.36 -14.38 -20.67
CA LEU A 184 -6.68 -14.62 -21.26
C LEU A 184 -6.56 -15.07 -22.73
N PRO A 185 -7.21 -16.17 -23.14
CA PRO A 185 -7.16 -16.65 -24.51
C PRO A 185 -7.90 -15.69 -25.48
N PRO A 186 -7.56 -15.68 -26.78
CA PRO A 186 -8.19 -14.79 -27.76
C PRO A 186 -9.72 -14.87 -27.80
N ARG A 187 -10.29 -16.05 -27.53
CA ARG A 187 -11.75 -16.24 -27.45
C ARG A 187 -12.38 -15.46 -26.29
N ALA A 188 -11.72 -15.43 -25.13
CA ALA A 188 -12.17 -14.64 -23.98
C ALA A 188 -12.06 -13.14 -24.26
N LEU A 189 -10.99 -12.70 -24.94
CA LEU A 189 -10.82 -11.31 -25.36
C LEU A 189 -11.93 -10.87 -26.33
N ALA A 190 -12.28 -11.73 -27.30
CA ALA A 190 -13.36 -11.47 -28.24
C ALA A 190 -14.72 -11.36 -27.54
N ALA A 191 -15.01 -12.27 -26.59
CA ALA A 191 -16.24 -12.25 -25.80
C ALA A 191 -16.36 -10.99 -24.93
N ALA A 192 -15.25 -10.59 -24.27
CA ALA A 192 -15.21 -9.33 -23.51
C ALA A 192 -15.48 -8.12 -24.41
N LYS A 193 -14.92 -8.11 -25.63
CA LYS A 193 -15.13 -7.05 -26.62
C LYS A 193 -16.58 -6.99 -27.10
N GLU A 194 -17.22 -8.13 -27.36
CA GLU A 194 -18.63 -8.21 -27.76
C GLU A 194 -19.55 -7.60 -26.69
N GLN A 195 -19.22 -7.83 -25.41
CA GLN A 195 -19.94 -7.26 -24.27
C GLN A 195 -19.50 -5.83 -23.90
N GLN A 196 -18.60 -5.22 -24.68
CA GLN A 196 -18.04 -3.88 -24.43
C GLN A 196 -17.39 -3.73 -23.05
N GLN A 197 -16.75 -4.79 -22.56
CA GLN A 197 -16.06 -4.83 -21.28
C GLN A 197 -14.54 -4.92 -21.46
N ALA A 198 -13.80 -4.40 -20.48
CA ALA A 198 -12.37 -4.71 -20.37
C ALA A 198 -12.19 -6.22 -20.11
N PRO A 199 -11.16 -6.88 -20.68
CA PRO A 199 -11.03 -8.34 -20.55
C PRO A 199 -10.92 -8.86 -19.11
N ASP A 200 -10.26 -8.12 -18.23
CA ASP A 200 -10.20 -8.46 -16.80
C ASP A 200 -11.53 -8.21 -16.07
N MET A 201 -12.28 -7.17 -16.43
CA MET A 201 -13.64 -6.95 -15.93
C MET A 201 -14.54 -8.13 -16.30
N PHE A 202 -14.49 -8.56 -17.56
CA PHE A 202 -15.22 -9.73 -18.02
C PHE A 202 -14.85 -10.97 -17.20
N PHE A 203 -13.57 -11.25 -17.02
CA PHE A 203 -13.11 -12.35 -16.17
C PHE A 203 -13.63 -12.24 -14.72
N CYS A 204 -13.52 -11.07 -14.09
CA CYS A 204 -13.94 -10.86 -12.69
C CYS A 204 -15.46 -11.01 -12.51
N LEU A 205 -16.26 -10.55 -13.48
CA LEU A 205 -17.71 -10.73 -13.45
C LEU A 205 -18.10 -12.19 -13.60
N ARG A 206 -17.48 -12.92 -14.53
CA ARG A 206 -17.71 -14.36 -14.69
C ARG A 206 -17.30 -15.14 -13.43
N LEU A 207 -16.18 -14.79 -12.82
CA LEU A 207 -15.76 -15.37 -11.53
C LEU A 207 -16.82 -15.13 -10.45
N LEU A 208 -17.33 -13.90 -10.34
CA LEU A 208 -18.37 -13.55 -9.38
C LEU A 208 -19.66 -14.33 -9.62
N GLU A 209 -20.15 -14.37 -10.86
CA GLU A 209 -21.38 -15.06 -11.24
C GLU A 209 -21.31 -16.57 -10.98
N GLU A 210 -20.16 -17.21 -11.24
CA GLU A 210 -20.02 -18.66 -11.16
C GLU A 210 -19.62 -19.16 -9.76
N THR A 211 -18.89 -18.35 -8.99
CA THR A 211 -18.29 -18.80 -7.71
C THR A 211 -18.72 -17.98 -6.50
N GLY A 212 -19.36 -16.83 -6.70
CA GLY A 212 -19.65 -15.86 -5.63
C GLY A 212 -18.43 -15.06 -5.16
N ILE A 213 -17.25 -15.29 -5.74
CA ILE A 213 -16.01 -14.61 -5.35
C ILE A 213 -15.92 -13.24 -6.06
N CYS A 214 -16.02 -12.17 -5.28
CA CYS A 214 -15.89 -10.80 -5.77
C CYS A 214 -14.43 -10.31 -5.66
N VAL A 215 -13.81 -10.04 -6.80
CA VAL A 215 -12.46 -9.46 -6.91
C VAL A 215 -12.51 -8.16 -7.71
N VAL A 216 -11.48 -7.33 -7.59
CA VAL A 216 -11.41 -6.05 -8.32
C VAL A 216 -10.55 -6.23 -9.58
N PRO A 217 -11.05 -5.87 -10.78
CA PRO A 217 -10.28 -6.01 -12.02
C PRO A 217 -9.11 -5.04 -12.09
N GLY A 218 -8.05 -5.45 -12.80
CA GLY A 218 -6.81 -4.70 -12.97
C GLY A 218 -6.98 -3.37 -13.69
N SER A 219 -7.97 -3.27 -14.58
CA SER A 219 -8.36 -2.07 -15.33
C SER A 219 -8.73 -0.89 -14.42
N GLY A 220 -9.14 -1.14 -13.17
CA GLY A 220 -9.36 -0.09 -12.17
C GLY A 220 -8.09 0.54 -11.58
N PHE A 221 -6.92 -0.08 -11.77
CA PHE A 221 -5.65 0.34 -11.17
C PHE A 221 -4.65 0.94 -12.16
N GLY A 222 -4.91 0.80 -13.47
CA GLY A 222 -3.90 0.99 -14.49
C GLY A 222 -2.97 -0.21 -14.57
N GLN A 223 -2.70 -0.68 -15.78
CA GLN A 223 -1.83 -1.83 -16.04
C GLN A 223 -1.19 -1.67 -17.42
N ARG A 224 -0.14 -2.45 -17.69
CA ARG A 224 0.53 -2.43 -19.00
C ARG A 224 -0.44 -2.91 -20.09
N ASP A 225 -0.45 -2.22 -21.23
CA ASP A 225 -1.26 -2.63 -22.38
C ASP A 225 -0.98 -4.08 -22.77
N GLY A 226 -2.06 -4.83 -23.02
CA GLY A 226 -1.99 -6.26 -23.34
C GLY A 226 -1.78 -7.18 -22.13
N THR A 227 -1.74 -6.65 -20.92
CA THR A 227 -1.71 -7.45 -19.68
C THR A 227 -3.01 -7.27 -18.91
N PHE A 228 -3.42 -8.32 -18.20
CA PHE A 228 -4.69 -8.36 -17.46
C PHE A 228 -4.44 -8.90 -16.06
N HIS A 229 -5.07 -8.29 -15.06
CA HIS A 229 -4.84 -8.64 -13.66
C HIS A 229 -6.16 -8.59 -12.88
N PHE A 230 -6.14 -9.10 -11.66
CA PHE A 230 -7.16 -8.81 -10.65
C PHE A 230 -6.49 -8.64 -9.29
N ARG A 231 -7.12 -7.88 -8.38
CA ARG A 231 -6.63 -7.71 -7.01
C ARG A 231 -7.30 -8.72 -6.09
N TRP A 232 -6.48 -9.53 -5.43
CA TRP A 232 -6.91 -10.50 -4.41
C TRP A 232 -6.58 -9.98 -3.01
N ALA A 233 -7.50 -10.12 -2.06
CA ALA A 233 -7.31 -9.73 -0.67
C ALA A 233 -7.00 -10.97 0.19
N LYS A 234 -5.92 -10.90 0.98
CA LYS A 234 -5.43 -12.01 1.83
C LYS A 234 -6.05 -12.00 3.25
N ILE A 235 -7.30 -11.57 3.36
CA ILE A 235 -8.02 -11.45 4.64
C ILE A 235 -8.67 -12.78 5.05
N PRO A 236 -9.40 -13.49 4.17
CA PRO A 236 -9.91 -14.84 4.46
C PRO A 236 -8.76 -15.79 4.78
#